data_AF-A0A803JXV8-F1
#
_entry.id   AF-A0A803JXV8-F1
#
_cell.length_a   1.000
_cell.length_b   1.000
_cell.length_c   1.000
_cell.angle_alpha   90.00
_cell.angle_beta   90.00
_cell.angle_gamma   90.00
#
_symmetry.space_group_name_H-M   'P 1'
#
loop_
_entity.id
_entity.type
_entity.pdbx_description
1 polymer ?
#
loop_
_entity_poly.entity_id
_entity_poly.type
_entity_poly.pdbx_seq_one_letter_code
_entity_poly.pdbx_strand_id
1 'polypeptide(L)'
;MDPLKAQQLAAELEVEMMADMYNRMTGACHKKCVPPHYKEAELSKGESVCLDRCVSKYLDIHERMGKKLTELSLQDEELMRKMQQGVGAAFPNNRFPNDPILSLSYRIVDGVRTIVGPLINPTLSSPKSIGQV
;
A
#
# COMPACT_ATOMS: atom_id res chain seq x y z
N MET A 1 -16.71 -22.85 22.31
CA MET A 1 -15.25 -22.75 22.08
C MET A 1 -14.60 -23.11 23.40
N ASP A 2 -13.91 -24.24 23.47
CA ASP A 2 -13.19 -24.63 24.68
C ASP A 2 -12.09 -23.59 24.97
N PRO A 3 -12.00 -23.05 26.21
CA PRO A 3 -11.08 -21.95 26.53
C PRO A 3 -9.61 -22.30 26.30
N LEU A 4 -9.25 -23.58 26.36
CA LEU A 4 -7.90 -24.07 26.05
C LEU A 4 -7.52 -23.86 24.57
N LYS A 5 -8.48 -24.00 23.67
CA LYS A 5 -8.26 -23.88 22.23
C LYS A 5 -8.07 -22.42 21.80
N ALA A 6 -8.68 -21.48 22.53
CA ALA A 6 -8.48 -20.05 22.32
C ALA A 6 -7.05 -19.60 22.70
N GLN A 7 -6.50 -20.13 23.79
CA GLN A 7 -5.10 -19.87 24.18
C GLN A 7 -4.11 -20.48 23.19
N GLN A 8 -4.36 -21.70 22.70
CA GLN A 8 -3.53 -22.33 21.68
C GLN A 8 -3.52 -21.51 20.38
N LEU A 9 -4.69 -21.05 19.92
CA LEU A 9 -4.79 -20.22 18.73
C LEU A 9 -4.03 -18.90 18.87
N ALA A 10 -4.09 -18.25 20.04
CA ALA A 10 -3.33 -17.03 20.30
C ALA A 10 -1.81 -17.27 20.21
N ALA A 11 -1.33 -18.38 20.79
CA ALA A 11 0.08 -18.75 20.73
C ALA A 11 0.54 -19.12 19.31
N GLU A 12 -0.31 -19.79 18.53
CA GLU A 12 -0.04 -20.12 17.12
C GLU A 12 0.10 -18.83 16.29
N LEU A 13 -0.79 -17.85 16.49
CA LEU A 13 -0.73 -16.57 15.80
C LEU A 13 0.53 -15.79 16.14
N GLU A 14 0.98 -15.78 17.40
CA GLU A 14 2.24 -15.14 17.79
C GLU A 14 3.44 -15.71 17.03
N VAL A 15 3.51 -17.04 16.90
CA VAL A 15 4.59 -17.72 16.17
C VAL A 15 4.52 -17.42 14.67
N GLU A 16 3.34 -17.45 14.07
CA GLU A 16 3.16 -17.13 12.64
C GLU A 16 3.60 -15.70 12.31
N MET A 17 3.26 -14.74 13.17
CA MET A 17 3.70 -13.34 13.00
C MET A 17 5.23 -13.21 13.11
N MET A 18 5.86 -13.89 14.08
CA MET A 18 7.32 -13.87 14.21
C MET A 18 8.01 -14.51 12.99
N ALA A 19 7.42 -15.55 12.40
CA ALA A 19 7.94 -16.18 11.20
C ALA A 19 7.86 -15.26 9.97
N ASP A 20 6.75 -14.55 9.76
CA ASP A 20 6.62 -13.57 8.67
C ASP A 20 7.66 -12.44 8.81
N MET A 21 7.85 -11.91 10.02
CA MET A 21 8.89 -10.92 10.30
C MET A 21 10.29 -11.44 9.93
N TYR A 22 10.63 -12.66 10.36
CA TYR A 22 11.93 -13.27 10.09
C TYR A 22 12.19 -13.43 8.59
N ASN A 23 11.19 -13.89 7.82
CA ASN A 23 11.31 -14.09 6.38
C ASN A 23 11.53 -12.76 5.64
N ARG A 24 10.77 -11.72 5.98
CA ARG A 24 10.91 -10.38 5.39
C ARG A 24 12.24 -9.73 5.75
N MET A 25 12.67 -9.87 7.00
CA MET A 25 13.95 -9.36 7.47
C MET A 25 15.11 -10.03 6.73
N THR A 26 15.11 -11.36 6.66
CA THR A 26 16.16 -12.14 5.99
C THR A 26 16.25 -11.77 4.51
N GLY A 27 15.12 -11.68 3.81
CA GLY A 27 15.10 -11.26 2.41
C GLY A 27 15.59 -9.82 2.21
N ALA A 28 15.22 -8.90 3.10
CA ALA A 28 15.67 -7.51 3.03
C ALA A 28 17.17 -7.35 3.30
N CYS A 29 17.70 -8.05 4.31
CA CYS A 29 19.11 -7.98 4.67
C CYS A 29 20.00 -8.69 3.65
N HIS A 30 19.57 -9.84 3.13
CA HIS A 30 20.25 -10.50 2.02
C HIS A 30 20.36 -9.56 0.81
N LYS A 31 19.25 -8.94 0.38
CA LYS A 31 19.25 -8.00 -0.75
C LYS A 31 20.13 -6.75 -0.52
N LYS A 32 20.30 -6.31 0.72
CA LYS A 32 21.09 -5.12 1.07
C LYS A 32 22.58 -5.39 1.23
N CYS A 33 22.93 -6.53 1.81
CA CYS A 33 24.28 -6.82 2.27
C CYS A 33 25.01 -7.84 1.40
N VAL A 34 24.30 -8.66 0.64
CA VAL A 34 24.88 -9.70 -0.20
C VAL A 34 24.67 -9.33 -1.67
N PRO A 35 25.74 -8.98 -2.41
CA PRO A 35 25.63 -8.63 -3.82
C PRO A 35 25.24 -9.86 -4.66
N PRO A 36 24.56 -9.67 -5.80
CA PRO A 36 24.16 -10.79 -6.67
C PRO A 36 25.36 -11.49 -7.33
N HIS A 37 26.53 -10.87 -7.33
CA HIS A 37 27.77 -11.42 -7.87
C HIS A 37 28.65 -11.96 -6.72
N TYR A 38 28.59 -13.27 -6.53
CA TYR A 38 29.39 -13.99 -5.54
C TYR A 38 30.80 -14.24 -6.08
N LYS A 39 31.81 -13.72 -5.38
CA LYS A 39 33.23 -13.99 -5.68
C LYS A 39 33.74 -15.23 -4.96
N GLU A 40 33.19 -15.50 -3.79
CA GLU A 40 33.56 -16.59 -2.88
C GLU A 40 32.29 -17.10 -2.18
N ALA A 41 32.33 -18.34 -1.68
CA ALA A 41 31.17 -18.99 -1.04
C ALA A 41 31.01 -18.61 0.44
N GLU A 42 32.02 -17.98 1.02
CA GLU A 42 32.01 -17.51 2.40
C GLU A 42 31.61 -16.03 2.46
N LEU A 43 31.01 -15.61 3.57
CA LEU A 43 30.75 -14.20 3.79
C LEU A 43 32.05 -13.44 4.02
N SER A 44 32.24 -12.38 3.24
CA SER A 44 33.32 -11.43 3.51
C SER A 44 33.06 -10.71 4.83
N LYS A 45 34.13 -10.30 5.53
CA LYS A 45 34.03 -9.52 6.78
C LYS A 45 33.12 -8.29 6.65
N GLY A 46 33.09 -7.66 5.47
CA GLY A 46 32.20 -6.53 5.18
C GLY A 46 30.72 -6.91 5.14
N GLU A 47 30.40 -8.09 4.60
CA GLU A 47 29.04 -8.60 4.51
C GLU A 47 28.53 -9.03 5.89
N SER A 48 29.36 -9.70 6.69
CA SER A 48 29.01 -10.05 8.08
C SER A 48 28.67 -8.80 8.91
N VAL A 49 29.53 -7.78 8.88
CA VAL A 49 29.27 -6.52 9.61
C VAL A 49 28.05 -5.77 9.04
N CYS A 50 27.79 -5.87 7.74
CA CYS A 50 26.59 -5.31 7.14
C CYS A 50 25.33 -6.01 7.66
N LEU A 51 25.32 -7.35 7.72
CA LEU A 51 24.18 -8.13 8.21
C LEU A 51 23.83 -7.77 9.65
N ASP A 52 24.82 -7.67 10.54
CA ASP A 52 24.61 -7.28 11.94
C ASP A 52 23.94 -5.89 12.04
N ARG A 53 24.46 -4.91 11.27
CA ARG A 53 23.89 -3.56 11.21
C ARG A 53 22.50 -3.55 10.57
N CYS A 54 22.25 -4.42 9.60
CA CYS A 54 20.97 -4.52 8.92
C CYS A 54 19.89 -5.03 9.86
N VAL A 55 20.15 -6.13 10.57
CA VAL A 55 19.22 -6.72 11.54
C VAL A 55 18.90 -5.71 12.65
N SER A 56 19.92 -5.06 13.23
CA SER A 56 19.71 -4.02 14.24
C SER A 56 18.80 -2.90 13.73
N LYS A 57 19.06 -2.36 12.53
CA LYS A 57 18.20 -1.31 11.94
C LYS A 57 16.80 -1.81 11.59
N TYR A 58 16.68 -3.05 11.16
CA TYR A 58 15.38 -3.63 10.77
C TYR A 58 14.45 -3.69 11.98
N LEU A 59 14.96 -4.16 13.12
CA LEU A 59 14.20 -4.22 14.38
C LEU A 59 13.83 -2.82 14.89
N ASP A 60 14.77 -1.87 14.83
CA ASP A 60 14.50 -0.47 15.21
C ASP A 60 13.36 0.15 14.37
N ILE A 61 13.35 -0.12 13.06
CA ILE A 61 12.31 0.37 12.15
C ILE A 61 11.00 -0.37 12.40
N HIS A 62 11.05 -1.69 12.61
CA HIS A 62 9.88 -2.51 12.91
C HIS A 62 9.14 -2.01 14.15
N GLU A 63 9.85 -1.67 15.23
CA GLU A 63 9.25 -1.10 16.44
C GLU A 63 8.57 0.25 16.18
N ARG A 64 9.24 1.16 15.45
CA ARG A 64 8.69 2.48 15.11
C ARG A 64 7.46 2.36 14.21
N MET A 65 7.50 1.44 13.25
CA MET A 65 6.37 1.13 12.38
C MET A 65 5.18 0.60 13.19
N GLY A 66 5.44 -0.31 14.13
CA GLY A 66 4.43 -0.83 15.06
C GLY A 66 3.76 0.29 15.85
N LYS A 67 4.55 1.18 16.47
CA LYS A 67 4.03 2.37 17.20
C LYS A 67 3.15 3.25 16.32
N LYS A 68 3.57 3.53 15.08
CA LYS A 68 2.81 4.37 14.17
C LYS A 68 1.51 3.71 13.71
N LEU A 69 1.54 2.40 13.45
CA LEU A 69 0.34 1.66 13.08
C LEU A 69 -0.72 1.72 14.18
N THR A 70 -0.32 1.51 15.43
CA THR A 70 -1.24 1.63 16.59
C THR A 70 -1.80 3.04 16.73
N GLU A 71 -0.97 4.08 16.56
CA GLU A 71 -1.43 5.48 16.59
C GLU A 71 -2.50 5.74 15.53
N LEU A 72 -2.31 5.25 14.31
CA LEU A 72 -3.27 5.40 13.22
C LEU A 72 -4.57 4.63 13.49
N SER A 73 -4.51 3.41 14.03
CA SER A 73 -5.71 2.65 14.38
C SER A 73 -6.59 3.38 15.40
N LEU A 74 -5.99 4.04 16.39
CA LEU A 74 -6.75 4.85 17.37
C LEU A 74 -7.37 6.10 16.73
N GLN A 75 -6.68 6.73 15.78
CA GLN A 75 -7.21 7.86 15.01
C GLN A 75 -8.40 7.43 14.14
N ASP A 76 -8.32 6.27 13.50
CA ASP A 76 -9.40 5.72 12.67
C ASP A 76 -10.64 5.39 13.51
N GLU A 77 -10.47 4.81 14.70
CA GLU A 77 -11.58 4.56 15.63
C GLU A 77 -12.29 5.86 16.05
N GLU A 78 -11.52 6.92 16.34
CA GLU A 78 -12.09 8.23 16.70
C GLU A 78 -12.82 8.87 15.51
N LEU A 79 -12.27 8.75 14.30
CA LEU A 79 -12.90 9.22 13.07
C LEU A 79 -14.21 8.47 12.79
N MET A 80 -14.22 7.14 12.94
CA MET A 80 -15.40 6.30 12.76
C MET A 80 -16.48 6.62 13.79
N ARG A 81 -16.11 6.89 15.05
CA ARG A 81 -17.05 7.33 16.09
C ARG A 81 -17.63 8.71 15.79
N LYS A 82 -16.84 9.64 15.26
CA LYS A 82 -17.31 10.96 14.79
C LYS A 82 -18.24 10.85 13.59
N MET A 83 -18.04 9.87 12.71
CA MET A 83 -18.99 9.56 11.62
C MET A 83 -20.35 9.07 12.13
N GLN A 84 -20.42 8.44 13.32
CA GLN A 84 -21.64 7.80 13.82
C GLN A 84 -22.54 8.73 14.67
N GLN A 85 -22.03 9.87 15.16
CA GLN A 85 -22.73 10.73 16.14
C GLN A 85 -23.31 12.05 15.60
N GLY A 86 -23.37 12.25 14.29
CA GLY A 86 -24.28 13.23 13.72
C GLY A 86 -23.79 13.90 12.44
N VAL A 87 -24.57 13.74 11.37
CA VAL A 87 -25.39 14.80 10.75
C VAL A 87 -25.87 14.23 9.41
N GLY A 88 -27.17 14.29 9.17
CA GLY A 88 -27.67 14.40 7.80
C GLY A 88 -27.05 15.65 7.20
N ALA A 89 -25.88 15.50 6.59
CA ALA A 89 -25.35 16.52 5.72
C ALA A 89 -26.12 16.32 4.43
N ALA A 90 -27.01 17.27 4.14
CA ALA A 90 -27.17 17.71 2.77
C ALA A 90 -25.79 17.62 2.11
N PHE A 91 -25.69 16.94 0.96
CA PHE A 91 -24.55 17.10 0.07
C PHE A 91 -24.19 18.59 0.08
N PRO A 92 -23.01 19.02 0.59
CA PRO A 92 -22.57 20.34 0.29
C PRO A 92 -22.25 20.26 -1.20
N ASN A 93 -23.18 20.71 -2.03
CA ASN A 93 -23.01 20.84 -3.47
C ASN A 93 -21.91 21.87 -3.82
N ASN A 94 -20.98 22.21 -2.90
CA ASN A 94 -19.93 23.22 -3.03
C ASN A 94 -18.86 23.12 -1.90
N ARG A 95 -18.06 22.05 -1.82
CA ARG A 95 -16.80 22.05 -1.03
C ARG A 95 -15.54 21.73 -1.83
N PHE A 96 -15.50 22.15 -3.09
CA PHE A 96 -14.24 22.37 -3.79
C PHE A 96 -14.31 23.64 -4.64
N PRO A 97 -14.22 24.86 -4.07
CA PRO A 97 -14.01 26.02 -4.91
C PRO A 97 -12.53 26.25 -5.23
N ASN A 98 -11.53 25.72 -4.50
CA ASN A 98 -10.10 25.97 -4.79
C ASN A 98 -9.12 24.96 -4.13
N ASP A 99 -9.13 23.67 -4.51
CA ASP A 99 -8.01 22.76 -4.18
C ASP A 99 -7.17 22.49 -5.44
N PRO A 100 -5.93 23.02 -5.54
CA PRO A 100 -5.12 22.94 -6.75
C PRO A 100 -4.64 21.50 -7.08
N ILE A 101 -4.49 20.65 -6.06
CA ILE A 101 -3.97 19.27 -6.19
C ILE A 101 -4.96 18.35 -6.92
N LEU A 102 -6.27 18.44 -6.61
CA LEU A 102 -7.28 17.55 -7.19
C LEU A 102 -7.61 17.91 -8.65
N SER A 103 -7.51 19.19 -9.02
CA SER A 103 -7.69 19.65 -10.42
C SER A 103 -6.58 19.14 -11.34
N LEU A 104 -5.35 19.01 -10.82
CA LEU A 104 -4.22 18.48 -11.57
C LEU A 104 -4.42 16.98 -11.80
N SER A 105 -4.85 16.24 -10.76
CA SER A 105 -5.19 14.83 -10.90
C SER A 105 -6.35 14.60 -11.88
N TYR A 106 -7.42 15.40 -11.83
CA TYR A 106 -8.58 15.25 -12.73
C TYR A 106 -8.24 15.61 -14.20
N ARG A 107 -7.45 16.67 -14.43
CA ARG A 107 -6.93 17.01 -15.77
C ARG A 107 -5.94 15.98 -16.30
N ILE A 108 -5.15 15.33 -15.44
CA ILE A 108 -4.26 14.23 -15.83
C ILE A 108 -5.08 13.00 -16.24
N VAL A 109 -6.13 12.60 -15.49
CA VAL A 109 -6.93 11.41 -15.85
C VAL A 109 -7.84 11.64 -17.07
N ASP A 110 -8.42 12.83 -17.24
CA ASP A 110 -9.15 13.18 -18.47
C ASP A 110 -8.21 13.32 -19.68
N GLY A 111 -7.00 13.85 -19.48
CA GLY A 111 -5.96 13.92 -20.50
C GLY A 111 -5.50 12.53 -20.98
N VAL A 112 -5.31 11.58 -20.06
CA VAL A 112 -4.97 10.18 -20.41
C VAL A 112 -6.11 9.52 -21.18
N ARG A 113 -7.38 9.81 -20.85
CA ARG A 113 -8.55 9.30 -21.59
C ARG A 113 -8.65 9.88 -23.00
N THR A 114 -8.29 11.15 -23.21
CA THR A 114 -8.19 11.78 -24.54
C THR A 114 -7.01 11.25 -25.36
N ILE A 115 -5.88 10.92 -24.73
CA ILE A 115 -4.67 10.43 -25.42
C ILE A 115 -4.81 8.95 -25.82
N VAL A 116 -5.43 8.11 -24.99
CA VAL A 116 -5.51 6.65 -25.23
C VAL A 116 -6.84 6.23 -25.89
N GLY A 117 -7.87 7.07 -25.83
CA GLY A 117 -9.19 6.83 -26.44
C GLY A 117 -9.26 6.62 -27.97
N PRO A 118 -8.36 7.17 -28.82
CA PRO A 118 -8.54 7.05 -30.27
C PRO A 118 -8.06 5.73 -30.91
N LEU A 119 -7.44 4.80 -30.17
CA LEU A 119 -6.83 3.58 -30.74
C LEU A 119 -7.70 2.31 -30.64
N ILE A 120 -9.01 2.47 -30.41
CA ILE A 120 -9.97 1.36 -30.57
C ILE A 120 -10.82 1.68 -31.81
N ASN A 121 -10.39 1.11 -32.93
CA ASN A 121 -10.94 1.32 -34.28
C ASN A 121 -12.44 0.97 -34.36
N PRO A 122 -13.32 1.88 -34.84
CA PRO A 122 -14.73 1.62 -35.08
C PRO A 122 -14.95 1.09 -36.50
N THR A 123 -14.92 -0.22 -36.69
CA THR A 123 -15.36 -0.84 -37.95
C THR A 123 -16.85 -1.21 -37.86
N LEU A 124 -17.63 -0.54 -38.73
CA LEU A 124 -19.01 -0.82 -39.21
C LEU A 124 -20.18 -0.37 -38.28
N SER A 125 -21.19 0.37 -38.75
CA SER A 125 -21.47 1.00 -40.06
C SER A 125 -22.82 1.76 -40.04
N SER A 126 -22.83 3.01 -40.54
CA SER A 126 -23.89 3.68 -41.35
C SER A 126 -25.27 3.99 -40.71
N PRO A 127 -25.91 5.15 -41.02
CA PRO A 127 -26.36 5.49 -42.38
C PRO A 127 -26.16 6.95 -42.83
N LYS A 128 -25.80 7.11 -44.11
CA LYS A 128 -26.03 8.35 -44.86
C LYS A 128 -27.54 8.51 -45.11
N SER A 129 -28.01 9.70 -44.81
CA SER A 129 -29.36 10.22 -44.94
C SER A 129 -29.88 10.23 -46.38
N ILE A 130 -31.19 10.02 -46.47
CA ILE A 130 -32.07 10.32 -47.60
C ILE A 130 -31.84 11.76 -48.09
N GLY A 131 -31.62 11.90 -49.40
CA GLY A 131 -32.02 13.06 -50.22
C GLY A 131 -31.20 14.35 -50.11
N GLN A 132 -30.45 14.67 -51.17
CA GLN A 132 -30.72 15.82 -52.05
C GLN A 132 -29.57 15.99 -53.08
N VAL A 133 -29.98 15.93 -54.36
CA VAL A 133 -29.38 16.47 -55.60
C VAL A 133 -27.94 16.12 -55.93
#